data_AF-A0A486SM73-F1
#
_entry.id   AF-A0A486SM73-F1
#
_cell.length_a   1.000
_cell.length_b   1.000
_cell.length_c   1.000
_cell.angle_alpha   90.00
_cell.angle_beta   90.00
_cell.angle_gamma   90.00
#
_symmetry.space_group_name_H-M   'P 1'
#
loop_
_entity.id
_entity.type
_entity.pdbx_description
1 polymer ?
#
loop_
_entity_poly.entity_id
_entity_poly.type
_entity_poly.pdbx_seq_one_letter_code
_entity_poly.pdbx_strand_id
1 'polypeptide(L)'
;MTDITELALRLKLEAHRAVSNFNPQMNIKTRDLMALVEALESEKRICATWRKTAEANSEKLEKAQQQMTESENRVRKQNRHICELFDDNTALRQRIAGLEARTVKLPDLRQIVSGDRYVWSDGVYNYSQDVKVVLAAAGIKVEVE
;
A
#
# COMPACT_ATOMS: atom_id res chain seq x y z
N MET A 1 -25.41 -45.24 -18.36
CA MET A 1 -25.74 -43.99 -17.66
C MET A 1 -26.99 -43.45 -18.31
N THR A 2 -28.12 -43.49 -17.61
CA THR A 2 -29.41 -43.03 -18.13
C THR A 2 -29.34 -41.52 -18.29
N ASP A 3 -29.63 -41.00 -19.48
CA ASP A 3 -29.72 -39.56 -19.70
C ASP A 3 -30.98 -39.02 -19.00
N ILE A 4 -30.78 -38.39 -17.85
CA ILE A 4 -31.84 -37.83 -17.01
C ILE A 4 -32.66 -36.78 -17.77
N THR A 5 -32.05 -36.09 -18.73
CA THR A 5 -32.76 -35.08 -19.54
C THR A 5 -33.73 -35.73 -20.52
N GLU A 6 -33.32 -36.82 -21.18
CA GLU A 6 -34.17 -37.60 -22.08
C GLU A 6 -35.32 -38.28 -21.31
N LEU A 7 -35.03 -38.82 -20.12
CA LEU A 7 -36.05 -39.39 -19.21
C LEU A 7 -37.06 -38.34 -18.77
N ALA A 8 -36.60 -37.15 -18.35
CA ALA A 8 -37.47 -36.06 -17.93
C ALA A 8 -38.35 -35.56 -19.08
N LEU A 9 -37.83 -35.50 -20.30
CA LEU A 9 -38.59 -35.11 -21.50
C LEU A 9 -39.66 -36.14 -21.86
N ARG A 10 -39.32 -37.44 -21.86
CA ARG A 10 -40.29 -38.52 -22.10
C ARG A 10 -41.45 -38.49 -21.11
N LEU A 11 -41.14 -38.37 -19.82
CA LEU A 11 -42.15 -38.33 -18.76
C LEU A 11 -43.03 -37.07 -18.83
N LYS A 12 -42.45 -35.91 -19.15
CA LYS A 12 -43.24 -34.69 -19.41
C LYS A 12 -44.19 -34.87 -20.58
N LEU A 13 -43.75 -35.52 -21.66
CA LEU A 13 -44.55 -35.72 -22.87
C LEU A 13 -45.71 -36.70 -22.61
N GLU A 14 -45.46 -37.78 -21.86
CA GLU A 14 -46.51 -38.70 -21.41
C GLU A 14 -47.50 -38.04 -20.44
N ALA A 15 -47.01 -37.25 -19.48
CA ALA A 15 -47.87 -36.49 -18.57
C ALA A 15 -48.74 -35.50 -19.34
N HIS A 16 -48.18 -34.71 -20.27
CA HIS A 16 -48.93 -33.75 -21.10
C HIS A 16 -50.04 -34.40 -21.92
N ARG A 17 -49.85 -35.64 -22.40
CA ARG A 17 -50.89 -36.40 -23.12
C ARG A 17 -52.08 -36.78 -22.23
N ALA A 18 -51.91 -36.82 -20.90
CA ALA A 18 -52.94 -37.15 -19.93
C ALA A 18 -53.50 -35.94 -19.17
N VAL A 19 -52.92 -34.74 -19.34
CA VAL A 19 -53.34 -33.51 -18.65
C VAL A 19 -54.79 -33.09 -19.00
N SER A 20 -55.27 -33.41 -20.20
CA SER A 20 -56.59 -32.93 -20.68
C SER A 20 -57.68 -33.99 -20.74
N ASN A 21 -57.35 -35.29 -20.67
CA ASN A 21 -58.31 -36.42 -20.67
C ASN A 21 -57.68 -37.60 -19.92
N PHE A 22 -58.46 -38.28 -19.07
CA PHE A 22 -58.02 -39.53 -18.44
C PHE A 22 -57.62 -40.53 -19.53
N ASN A 23 -56.35 -40.92 -19.55
CA ASN A 23 -55.82 -41.92 -20.48
C ASN A 23 -55.54 -43.23 -19.71
N PRO A 24 -56.41 -44.24 -19.80
CA PRO A 24 -56.22 -45.53 -19.13
C PRO A 24 -54.98 -46.30 -19.62
N GLN A 25 -54.43 -45.93 -20.78
CA GLN A 25 -53.24 -46.54 -21.38
C GLN A 25 -51.94 -45.79 -21.04
N MET A 26 -52.00 -44.75 -20.21
CA MET A 26 -50.82 -44.06 -19.73
C MET A 26 -49.96 -45.02 -18.89
N ASN A 27 -48.76 -45.33 -19.37
CA ASN A 27 -47.86 -46.29 -18.75
C ASN A 27 -46.51 -45.65 -18.42
N ILE A 28 -46.45 -44.94 -17.29
CA ILE A 28 -45.18 -44.48 -16.73
C ILE A 28 -44.54 -45.63 -15.97
N LYS A 29 -43.31 -45.99 -16.34
CA LYS A 29 -42.55 -47.00 -15.60
C LYS A 29 -42.13 -46.45 -14.24
N THR A 30 -42.45 -47.17 -13.16
CA THR A 30 -42.01 -46.84 -11.79
C THR A 30 -40.49 -46.68 -11.67
N ARG A 31 -39.72 -47.45 -12.46
CA ARG A 31 -38.27 -47.33 -12.54
C ARG A 31 -37.81 -45.93 -12.98
N ASP A 32 -38.49 -45.34 -13.97
CA ASP A 32 -38.11 -44.04 -14.53
C ASP A 32 -38.46 -42.91 -13.54
N LEU A 33 -39.56 -43.07 -12.79
CA LEU A 33 -39.92 -42.17 -11.69
C LEU A 33 -38.90 -42.22 -10.54
N MET A 34 -38.48 -43.42 -10.11
CA MET A 34 -37.45 -43.57 -9.07
C MET A 34 -36.12 -42.94 -9.51
N ALA A 35 -35.71 -43.15 -10.77
CA ALA A 35 -34.49 -42.56 -11.31
C ALA A 35 -34.53 -41.02 -11.32
N LEU A 36 -35.67 -40.41 -11.65
CA LEU A 36 -35.82 -38.95 -11.57
C LEU A 36 -35.83 -38.43 -10.12
N VAL A 37 -36.46 -39.15 -9.20
CA VAL A 37 -36.49 -38.75 -7.78
C VAL A 37 -35.07 -38.80 -7.20
N GLU A 38 -34.31 -39.88 -7.45
CA GLU A 38 -32.92 -40.00 -7.02
C GLU A 38 -32.03 -38.89 -7.63
N ALA A 39 -32.20 -38.59 -8.91
CA ALA A 39 -31.51 -37.49 -9.58
C ALA A 39 -31.87 -36.12 -9.01
N LEU A 40 -33.13 -35.89 -8.68
CA LEU A 40 -33.57 -34.63 -8.09
C LEU A 40 -33.01 -34.46 -6.68
N GLU A 41 -32.96 -35.54 -5.89
CA GLU A 41 -32.36 -35.50 -4.57
C GLU A 41 -30.85 -35.27 -4.62
N SER A 42 -30.13 -35.89 -5.56
CA SER A 42 -28.69 -35.65 -5.73
C SER A 42 -28.40 -34.21 -6.16
N GLU A 43 -29.16 -33.67 -7.11
CA GLU A 43 -29.07 -32.26 -7.52
C GLU A 43 -29.36 -31.29 -6.37
N LYS A 44 -30.41 -31.55 -5.57
CA LYS A 44 -30.71 -30.73 -4.39
C LYS A 44 -29.56 -30.74 -3.38
N ARG A 45 -28.92 -31.89 -3.16
CA ARG A 45 -27.73 -32.01 -2.29
C ARG A 45 -26.56 -31.21 -2.86
N ILE A 46 -26.27 -31.35 -4.15
CA ILE A 46 -25.21 -30.63 -4.85
C ILE A 46 -25.45 -29.11 -4.77
N CYS A 47 -26.65 -28.64 -5.11
CA CYS A 47 -27.03 -27.22 -4.99
C CYS A 47 -26.88 -26.68 -3.56
N ALA A 48 -27.23 -27.48 -2.54
CA ALA A 48 -27.04 -27.08 -1.15
C ALA A 48 -25.55 -26.92 -0.79
N THR A 49 -24.69 -27.82 -1.28
CA THR A 49 -23.24 -27.70 -1.07
C THR A 49 -22.66 -26.48 -1.80
N TRP A 50 -23.05 -26.24 -3.05
CA TRP A 50 -22.62 -25.05 -3.80
C TRP A 50 -23.05 -23.75 -3.14
N ARG A 51 -24.28 -23.69 -2.61
CA ARG A 51 -24.75 -22.51 -1.87
C ARG A 51 -23.88 -22.21 -0.65
N LYS A 52 -23.59 -23.23 0.18
CA LYS A 52 -22.70 -23.08 1.34
C LYS A 52 -21.29 -22.62 0.94
N THR A 53 -20.74 -23.20 -0.13
CA THR A 53 -19.41 -22.80 -0.63
C THR A 53 -19.42 -21.37 -1.18
N ALA A 54 -20.49 -20.97 -1.88
CA ALA A 54 -20.64 -19.61 -2.39
C ALA A 54 -20.75 -18.59 -1.25
N GLU A 55 -21.55 -18.87 -0.22
CA GLU A 55 -21.67 -18.05 0.98
C GLU A 55 -20.31 -17.91 1.69
N ALA A 56 -19.64 -19.03 1.96
CA ALA A 56 -18.32 -19.01 2.60
C ALA A 56 -17.25 -18.25 1.79
N ASN A 57 -17.30 -18.35 0.45
CA ASN A 57 -16.39 -17.60 -0.41
C ASN A 57 -16.74 -16.11 -0.44
N SER A 58 -18.03 -15.75 -0.44
CA SER A 58 -18.46 -14.35 -0.37
C SER A 58 -18.02 -13.68 0.93
N GLU A 59 -18.15 -14.35 2.08
CA GLU A 59 -17.66 -13.83 3.36
C GLU A 59 -16.15 -13.63 3.38
N LYS A 60 -15.39 -14.58 2.80
CA LYS A 60 -13.92 -14.45 2.68
C LYS A 60 -13.53 -13.28 1.77
N LEU A 61 -14.24 -13.11 0.66
CA LEU A 61 -14.01 -12.01 -0.27
C LEU A 61 -14.29 -10.68 0.40
N GLU A 62 -15.40 -10.56 1.13
CA GLU A 62 -15.76 -9.35 1.87
C GLU A 62 -14.71 -9.00 2.92
N LYS A 63 -14.27 -9.98 3.72
CA LYS A 63 -13.19 -9.79 4.71
C LYS A 63 -11.87 -9.35 4.05
N ALA A 64 -11.49 -9.99 2.94
CA ALA A 64 -10.29 -9.60 2.20
C ALA A 64 -10.40 -8.16 1.66
N GLN A 65 -11.58 -7.79 1.15
CA GLN A 65 -11.83 -6.45 0.63
C GLN A 65 -11.79 -5.40 1.74
N GLN A 66 -12.37 -5.68 2.91
CA GLN A 66 -12.25 -4.82 4.10
C GLN A 66 -10.78 -4.63 4.50
N GLN A 67 -10.00 -5.71 4.61
CA GLN A 67 -8.57 -5.63 4.93
C GLN A 67 -7.78 -4.81 3.89
N MET A 68 -8.10 -4.93 2.60
CA MET A 68 -7.48 -4.09 1.57
C MET A 68 -7.81 -2.61 1.79
N THR A 69 -9.07 -2.26 2.03
CA THR A 69 -9.44 -0.86 2.28
C THR A 69 -8.77 -0.28 3.53
N GLU A 70 -8.63 -1.07 4.60
CA GLU A 70 -7.91 -0.66 5.81
C GLU A 70 -6.42 -0.45 5.55
N SER A 71 -5.78 -1.37 4.83
CA SER A 71 -4.35 -1.27 4.51
C SER A 71 -4.07 -0.09 3.57
N GLU A 72 -4.91 0.16 2.56
CA GLU A 72 -4.84 1.37 1.73
C GLU A 72 -4.93 2.64 2.56
N ASN A 73 -5.86 2.70 3.52
CA ASN A 73 -6.02 3.86 4.39
C ASN A 73 -4.81 4.08 5.30
N ARG A 74 -4.16 3.01 5.77
CA ARG A 74 -2.89 3.08 6.50
C ARG A 74 -1.78 3.64 5.62
N VAL A 75 -1.62 3.13 4.40
CA VAL A 75 -0.63 3.61 3.43
C VAL A 75 -0.86 5.09 3.10
N ARG A 76 -2.12 5.51 2.86
CA ARG A 76 -2.45 6.92 2.63
C ARG A 76 -2.04 7.82 3.80
N LYS A 77 -2.24 7.37 5.05
CA LYS A 77 -1.81 8.11 6.25
C LYS A 77 -0.29 8.21 6.33
N GLN A 78 0.41 7.09 6.10
CA GLN A 78 1.87 7.06 6.10
C GLN A 78 2.45 7.97 5.02
N ASN A 79 1.89 7.96 3.81
CA ASN A 79 2.34 8.82 2.72
C ASN A 79 2.17 10.31 3.05
N ARG A 80 1.09 10.72 3.72
CA ARG A 80 0.96 12.10 4.22
C ARG A 80 2.07 12.47 5.19
N HIS A 81 2.34 11.60 6.16
CA HIS A 81 3.40 11.83 7.12
C HIS A 81 4.79 11.90 6.46
N ILE A 82 5.03 11.04 5.47
CA ILE A 82 6.28 11.06 4.69
C ILE A 82 6.43 12.41 3.96
N CYS A 83 5.35 12.95 3.36
CA CYS A 83 5.40 14.28 2.74
C CYS A 83 5.76 15.38 3.75
N GLU A 84 5.13 15.39 4.93
CA GLU A 84 5.46 16.35 6.00
C GLU A 84 6.94 16.26 6.39
N LEU A 85 7.47 15.04 6.57
CA LEU A 85 8.88 14.85 6.88
C LEU A 85 9.81 15.32 5.76
N PHE A 86 9.41 15.19 4.49
CA PHE A 86 10.19 15.70 3.36
C PHE A 86 10.20 17.23 3.33
N ASP A 87 9.08 17.88 3.62
CA ASP A 87 9.00 19.34 3.71
C ASP A 87 9.88 19.86 4.86
N ASP A 88 9.80 19.23 6.04
CA ASP A 88 10.65 19.54 7.19
C ASP A 88 12.14 19.33 6.87
N ASN A 89 12.49 18.23 6.21
CA ASN A 89 13.88 17.97 5.82
C ASN A 89 14.39 19.04 4.84
N THR A 90 13.55 19.48 3.92
CA THR A 90 13.88 20.54 2.96
C THR A 90 14.12 21.87 3.68
N ALA A 91 13.23 22.24 4.61
CA ALA A 91 13.38 23.44 5.43
C ALA A 91 14.66 23.40 6.28
N LEU A 92 14.97 22.24 6.88
CA LEU A 92 16.20 22.05 7.65
C LEU A 92 17.45 22.18 6.78
N ARG A 93 17.45 21.59 5.57
CA ARG A 93 18.57 21.73 4.61
C ARG A 93 18.79 23.19 4.22
N GLN A 94 17.73 23.93 3.96
CA GLN A 94 17.82 25.38 3.66
C GLN A 94 18.38 26.15 4.86
N ARG A 95 17.93 25.85 6.08
CA ARG A 95 18.45 26.48 7.30
C ARG A 95 19.93 26.18 7.53
N ILE A 96 20.35 24.93 7.31
CA ILE A 96 21.76 24.53 7.40
C ILE A 96 22.59 25.29 6.37
N ALA A 97 22.18 25.30 5.10
CA ALA A 97 22.87 26.05 4.06
C ALA A 97 22.98 27.55 4.40
N GLY A 98 21.90 28.14 4.94
CA GLY A 98 21.89 29.52 5.41
C GLY A 98 22.82 29.79 6.60
N LEU A 99 23.01 28.82 7.50
CA LEU A 99 23.97 28.90 8.61
C LEU A 99 25.41 28.71 8.13
N GLU A 100 25.65 27.75 7.24
CA GLU A 100 26.96 27.47 6.64
C GLU A 100 27.44 28.60 5.69
N ALA A 101 26.53 29.42 5.18
CA ALA A 101 26.84 30.60 4.40
C ALA A 101 27.24 31.82 5.25
N ARG A 102 26.96 31.81 6.57
CA ARG A 102 27.32 32.94 7.43
C ARG A 102 28.82 33.08 7.55
N THR A 103 29.27 34.31 7.37
CA THR A 103 30.66 34.73 7.48
C THR A 103 30.80 35.71 8.63
N VAL A 104 31.98 35.75 9.24
CA VAL A 104 32.32 36.69 10.31
C VAL A 104 33.23 37.77 9.77
N LYS A 105 32.92 39.04 10.06
CA LYS A 105 33.81 40.18 9.83
C LYS A 105 34.73 40.35 11.02
N LEU A 106 36.03 40.38 10.77
CA LEU A 106 37.01 40.72 11.80
C LEU A 106 37.12 42.25 11.92
N PRO A 107 37.20 42.82 13.14
CA PRO A 107 37.47 44.24 13.30
C PRO A 107 38.83 44.60 12.70
N ASP A 108 38.95 45.82 12.18
CA ASP A 108 40.24 46.40 11.80
C ASP A 108 41.15 46.45 13.02
N LEU A 109 42.10 45.51 13.06
CA LEU A 109 43.17 45.53 14.03
C LEU A 109 44.06 46.70 13.63
N ARG A 110 44.22 47.69 14.52
CA ARG A 110 45.18 48.80 14.38
C ARG A 110 46.64 48.30 14.52
N GLN A 111 46.97 47.21 13.85
CA GLN A 111 48.31 46.75 13.61
C GLN A 111 48.82 47.45 12.36
N ILE A 112 50.05 47.96 12.42
CA ILE A 112 50.71 48.55 11.25
C ILE A 112 50.86 47.41 10.24
N VAL A 113 50.19 47.52 9.08
CA VAL A 113 50.29 46.58 7.94
C VAL A 113 51.64 46.78 7.22
N SER A 114 52.73 46.87 7.99
CA SER A 114 54.06 46.64 7.47
C SER A 114 54.34 45.17 7.74
N GLY A 115 54.67 44.42 6.69
CA GLY A 115 54.94 42.98 6.72
C GLY A 115 56.16 42.56 7.58
N ASP A 116 56.56 43.37 8.54
CA ASP A 116 57.58 43.09 9.52
C ASP A 116 56.96 42.42 10.75
N ARG A 117 57.10 41.09 10.73
CA ARG A 117 57.00 40.17 11.85
C ARG A 117 57.43 40.81 13.17
N TYR A 118 56.50 41.14 14.05
CA TYR A 118 56.84 41.55 15.42
C TYR A 118 57.36 40.34 16.19
N VAL A 119 58.57 40.48 16.73
CA VAL A 119 59.18 39.54 17.69
C VAL A 119 58.72 39.96 19.07
N TRP A 120 57.85 39.18 19.70
CA TRP A 120 57.72 39.20 21.17
C TRP A 120 58.79 38.28 21.76
N SER A 121 59.10 38.46 23.05
CA SER A 121 60.17 37.72 23.75
C SER A 121 60.00 36.19 23.75
N ASP A 122 58.87 35.70 23.29
CA ASP A 122 58.41 34.32 23.18
C ASP A 122 58.18 33.82 21.74
N GLY A 123 58.37 34.66 20.71
CA GLY A 123 58.25 34.25 19.30
C GLY A 123 57.71 35.33 18.35
N VAL A 124 57.54 34.95 17.09
CA VAL A 124 56.98 35.81 16.03
C VAL A 124 55.54 35.39 15.77
N TYR A 125 54.59 36.27 16.08
CA TYR A 125 53.16 36.01 15.91
C TYR A 125 52.47 37.13 15.10
N ASN A 126 51.66 36.75 14.12
CA ASN A 126 50.76 37.67 13.41
C ASN A 126 49.34 37.38 13.89
N TYR A 127 48.94 38.09 14.95
CA TYR A 127 47.68 37.88 15.66
C TYR A 127 46.45 37.83 14.72
N SER A 128 46.42 38.64 13.66
CA SER A 128 45.34 38.61 12.66
C SER A 128 45.29 37.27 11.90
N GLN A 129 46.46 36.76 11.51
CA GLN A 129 46.56 35.50 10.78
C GLN A 129 46.28 34.30 11.70
N ASP A 130 46.75 34.33 12.95
CA ASP A 130 46.51 33.28 13.92
C ASP A 130 45.02 33.15 14.27
N VAL A 131 44.32 34.28 14.42
CA VAL A 131 42.86 34.31 14.62
C VAL A 131 42.14 33.74 13.40
N LYS A 132 42.55 34.09 12.17
CA LYS A 132 41.97 33.49 10.94
C LYS A 132 42.19 31.99 10.87
N VAL A 133 43.38 31.50 11.26
CA VAL A 133 43.70 30.07 11.29
C VAL A 133 42.84 29.32 12.32
N VAL A 134 42.68 29.85 13.52
CA VAL A 134 41.83 29.25 14.57
C VAL A 134 40.36 29.23 14.16
N LEU A 135 39.86 30.32 13.55
CA LEU A 135 38.48 30.39 13.05
C LEU A 135 38.24 29.40 11.90
N ALA A 136 39.18 29.27 10.96
CA ALA A 136 39.09 28.30 9.88
C ALA A 136 39.16 26.85 10.41
N ALA A 137 40.01 26.57 11.41
CA ALA A 137 40.08 25.26 12.07
C ALA A 137 38.77 24.91 12.80
N ALA A 138 38.05 25.92 13.31
CA ALA A 138 36.71 25.76 13.88
C ALA A 138 35.59 25.70 12.82
N GLY A 139 35.92 25.75 11.51
CA GLY A 139 34.96 25.71 10.41
C GLY A 139 34.19 27.02 10.19
N ILE A 140 34.63 28.13 10.77
CA ILE A 140 34.00 29.44 10.65
C ILE A 140 34.58 30.16 9.44
N LYS A 141 33.72 30.57 8.50
CA LYS A 141 34.13 31.36 7.34
C LYS A 141 34.33 32.82 7.75
N VAL A 142 35.45 33.40 7.34
CA VAL A 142 35.80 34.81 7.58
C VAL A 142 35.63 35.58 6.28
N GLU A 143 35.03 36.77 6.33
CA GLU A 143 34.93 37.62 5.14
C GLU A 143 36.33 38.09 4.72
N VAL A 144 36.62 38.00 3.42
CA VAL A 144 37.83 38.56 2.82
C VAL A 144 37.47 39.98 2.38
N GLU A 145 38.21 40.97 2.89
CA GLU A 145 38.06 42.38 2.47
C GLU A 145 38.44 42.61 1.01
#